data_AF-A0A969GCA6-F1
#
_entry.id   AF-A0A969GCA6-F1
#
_cell.length_a   1.000
_cell.length_b   1.000
_cell.length_c   1.000
_cell.angle_alpha   90.00
_cell.angle_beta   90.00
_cell.angle_gamma   90.00
#
_symmetry.space_group_name_H-M   'P 1'
#
loop_
_entity.id
_entity.type
_entity.pdbx_description
1 polymer ?
#
loop_
_entity_poly.entity_id
_entity_poly.type
_entity_poly.pdbx_seq_one_letter_code
_entity_poly.pdbx_strand_id
1 'polypeptide(L)'
;MNEGNSQEWKGKGSIGLLSSKIMVEGPLQKGKTSMLFTARTTYYDWLLRPAIQLIGDTQIPSYGFFDVTGKINHKISEKDKIYFSVYSGRDRFFNKNNSSTNINGNEIKQTDLFEIGWGNITSALRWNRLINPKCFLI
;
A
#
# COMPACT_ATOMS: atom_id res chain seq x y z
N MET A 1 -9.04 -12.30 10.13
CA MET A 1 -7.86 -11.47 9.77
C MET A 1 -6.62 -12.33 9.98
N ASN A 2 -5.78 -12.59 8.96
CA ASN A 2 -4.63 -13.52 9.07
C ASN A 2 -3.65 -13.09 10.18
N GLU A 3 -3.33 -13.98 11.11
CA GLU A 3 -2.42 -13.72 12.24
C GLU A 3 -0.93 -14.01 11.87
N GLY A 4 -0.62 -14.16 10.59
CA GLY A 4 0.71 -14.52 10.10
C GLY A 4 1.06 -15.99 10.40
N ASN A 5 1.87 -16.61 9.54
CA ASN A 5 2.32 -17.98 9.75
C ASN A 5 3.42 -18.03 10.82
N SER A 6 3.17 -18.66 11.97
CA SER A 6 4.13 -18.80 13.07
C SER A 6 5.10 -19.99 12.92
N GLN A 7 5.02 -20.72 11.80
CA GLN A 7 5.80 -21.94 11.55
C GLN A 7 6.78 -21.78 10.39
N GLU A 8 6.35 -21.16 9.30
CA GLU A 8 7.15 -21.06 8.06
C GLU A 8 7.00 -19.70 7.40
N TRP A 9 8.07 -19.28 6.73
CA TRP A 9 8.04 -18.12 5.86
C TRP A 9 7.26 -18.42 4.58
N LYS A 10 6.34 -17.52 4.23
CA LYS A 10 5.54 -17.58 3.02
C LYS A 10 5.53 -16.21 2.36
N GLY A 11 5.84 -16.18 1.06
CA GLY A 11 5.72 -15.01 0.22
C GLY A 11 4.57 -15.20 -0.78
N LYS A 12 3.82 -14.14 -1.04
CA LYS A 12 2.83 -14.08 -2.12
C LYS A 12 3.00 -12.75 -2.86
N GLY A 13 3.10 -12.82 -4.18
CA GLY A 13 3.06 -11.65 -5.06
C GLY A 13 1.86 -11.76 -5.99
N SER A 14 1.24 -10.63 -6.30
CA SER A 14 0.23 -10.55 -7.34
C SER A 14 0.50 -9.32 -8.20
N ILE A 15 0.51 -9.52 -9.52
CA ILE A 15 0.62 -8.46 -10.51
C ILE A 15 -0.76 -8.31 -11.14
N GLY A 16 -1.41 -7.17 -10.93
CA GLY A 16 -2.65 -6.80 -11.59
C GLY A 16 -2.38 -5.99 -12.86
N LEU A 17 -3.43 -5.45 -13.49
CA LEU A 17 -3.25 -4.55 -14.64
C LEU A 17 -2.72 -3.17 -14.22
N LEU A 18 -3.15 -2.69 -13.06
CA LEU A 18 -2.88 -1.33 -12.58
C LEU A 18 -2.00 -1.29 -11.33
N SER A 19 -1.80 -2.41 -10.64
CA SER A 19 -1.06 -2.43 -9.37
C SER A 19 -0.43 -3.78 -9.10
N SER A 20 0.67 -3.78 -8.36
CA SER A 20 1.32 -4.98 -7.84
C SER A 20 1.30 -4.94 -6.34
N LYS A 21 1.12 -6.12 -5.75
CA LYS A 21 1.11 -6.33 -4.32
C LYS A 21 2.07 -7.45 -3.97
N ILE A 22 2.86 -7.23 -2.93
CA ILE A 22 3.69 -8.25 -2.31
C ILE A 22 3.26 -8.42 -0.86
N MET A 23 3.27 -9.64 -0.38
CA MET A 23 3.00 -10.01 1.00
C MET A 23 4.00 -11.05 1.43
N VAL A 24 4.63 -10.83 2.59
CA VAL A 24 5.54 -11.77 3.21
C VAL A 24 5.08 -11.98 4.63
N GLU A 25 4.89 -13.22 5.04
CA GLU A 25 4.55 -13.59 6.40
C GLU A 25 5.47 -14.71 6.89
N GLY A 26 5.73 -14.76 8.18
CA GLY A 26 6.55 -15.82 8.75
C GLY A 26 6.90 -15.62 10.22
N PRO A 27 7.57 -16.60 10.84
CA PRO A 27 8.02 -16.49 12.21
C PRO A 27 9.35 -15.72 12.32
N LEU A 28 9.34 -14.66 13.12
CA LEU A 28 10.58 -14.08 13.67
C LEU A 28 11.18 -15.01 14.73
N GLN A 29 10.30 -15.64 15.52
CA GLN A 29 10.66 -16.71 16.44
C GLN A 29 9.58 -17.78 16.36
N LYS A 30 9.94 -19.00 15.92
CA LYS A 30 8.99 -20.10 15.70
C LYS A 30 8.11 -20.32 16.94
N GLY A 31 6.80 -20.34 16.73
CA GLY A 31 5.81 -20.54 17.79
C GLY A 31 5.61 -19.38 18.78
N LYS A 32 6.43 -18.31 18.72
CA LYS A 32 6.36 -17.18 19.67
C LYS A 32 6.06 -15.85 18.99
N THR A 33 6.79 -15.50 17.93
CA THR A 33 6.66 -14.21 17.25
C THR A 33 6.45 -14.45 15.77
N SER A 34 5.33 -13.98 15.22
CA SER A 34 5.08 -13.94 13.78
C SER A 34 5.02 -12.51 13.29
N MET A 35 5.38 -12.32 12.02
CA MET A 35 5.22 -11.05 11.32
C MET A 35 4.51 -11.24 10.00
N LEU A 36 3.83 -10.19 9.56
CA LEU A 36 3.25 -10.07 8.24
C LEU A 36 3.57 -8.66 7.73
N PHE A 37 4.22 -8.59 6.58
CA PHE A 37 4.50 -7.37 5.87
C PHE A 37 3.78 -7.42 4.52
N THR A 38 3.15 -6.32 4.14
CA THR A 38 2.48 -6.18 2.86
C THR A 38 2.83 -4.83 2.29
N ALA A 39 3.17 -4.78 1.01
CA ALA A 39 3.36 -3.55 0.27
C ALA A 39 2.59 -3.64 -1.05
N ARG A 40 1.96 -2.53 -1.44
CA ARG A 40 1.24 -2.40 -2.71
C ARG A 40 1.62 -1.09 -3.37
N THR A 41 1.87 -1.16 -4.66
CA THR A 41 2.24 -0.02 -5.49
C THR A 41 1.49 -0.07 -6.81
N THR A 42 1.22 1.09 -7.39
CA THR A 42 0.73 1.21 -8.77
C THR A 42 1.86 1.62 -9.73
N TYR A 43 1.74 1.17 -10.97
CA TYR A 43 2.60 1.55 -12.10
C TYR A 43 1.74 2.03 -13.27
N TYR A 44 0.55 2.58 -12.96
CA TYR A 44 -0.32 3.25 -13.94
C TYR A 44 0.48 4.15 -14.86
N ASP A 45 1.38 4.94 -14.28
CA ASP A 45 2.20 5.91 -14.98
C ASP A 45 3.25 5.27 -15.91
N TRP A 46 3.86 4.16 -15.51
CA TRP A 46 4.85 3.46 -16.36
C TRP A 46 4.19 2.67 -17.48
N LEU A 47 3.02 2.07 -17.22
CA LEU A 47 2.31 1.27 -18.22
C LEU A 47 1.61 2.13 -19.27
N LEU A 48 0.97 3.23 -18.84
CA LEU A 48 0.09 3.99 -19.72
C LEU A 48 0.78 5.16 -20.42
N ARG A 49 1.80 5.81 -19.83
CA ARG A 49 2.49 6.93 -20.50
C ARG A 49 2.98 6.62 -21.92
N PRO A 50 3.59 5.46 -22.21
CA PRO A 50 4.00 5.14 -23.59
C PRO A 50 2.81 4.97 -24.54
N ALA A 51 1.75 4.30 -24.09
CA ALA A 51 0.52 4.12 -24.87
C ALA A 51 -0.18 5.46 -25.15
N ILE A 52 -0.14 6.37 -24.17
CA ILE A 52 -0.75 7.70 -24.22
C ILE A 52 0.00 8.62 -25.20
N GLN A 53 1.35 8.58 -25.18
CA GLN A 53 2.16 9.31 -26.16
C GLN A 53 1.91 8.84 -27.60
N LEU A 54 1.59 7.57 -27.81
CA LEU A 54 1.29 7.01 -29.13
C LEU A 54 -0.06 7.49 -29.70
N ILE A 55 -1.05 7.76 -28.85
CA ILE A 55 -2.39 8.23 -29.26
C ILE A 55 -2.49 9.76 -29.39
N GLY A 56 -1.40 10.49 -29.14
CA GLY A 56 -1.33 11.95 -29.33
C GLY A 56 -2.06 12.79 -28.27
N ASP A 57 -2.66 12.15 -27.26
CA ASP A 57 -3.29 12.83 -26.14
C ASP A 57 -2.27 13.08 -25.03
N THR A 58 -1.99 14.35 -24.72
CA THR A 58 -1.00 14.73 -23.70
C THR A 58 -1.64 15.16 -22.38
N GLN A 59 -2.97 15.09 -22.26
CA GLN A 59 -3.73 15.65 -21.15
C GLN A 59 -4.33 14.59 -20.21
N ILE A 60 -3.77 13.38 -20.17
CA ILE A 60 -4.29 12.35 -19.28
C ILE A 60 -3.75 12.55 -17.86
N PRO A 61 -4.63 12.69 -16.86
CA PRO A 61 -4.22 12.80 -15.47
C PRO A 61 -3.54 11.52 -15.00
N SER A 62 -2.44 11.69 -14.29
CA SER A 62 -1.69 10.60 -13.69
C SER A 62 -2.16 10.38 -12.25
N TYR A 63 -2.34 9.10 -11.88
CA TYR A 63 -2.71 8.69 -10.54
C TYR A 63 -1.76 7.60 -10.04
N GLY A 64 -1.24 7.80 -8.83
CA GLY A 64 -0.27 6.96 -8.18
C GLY A 64 -0.65 6.70 -6.72
N PHE A 65 -0.52 5.47 -6.24
CA PHE A 65 -0.63 5.15 -4.82
C PHE A 65 0.42 4.13 -4.37
N PHE A 66 0.81 4.26 -3.12
CA PHE A 66 1.72 3.36 -2.42
C PHE A 66 1.21 3.15 -0.99
N ASP A 67 0.95 1.90 -0.64
CA ASP A 67 0.55 1.53 0.71
C ASP A 67 1.40 0.38 1.26
N VAL A 68 1.68 0.46 2.56
CA VAL A 68 2.41 -0.54 3.32
C VAL A 68 1.67 -0.88 4.60
N THR A 69 1.67 -2.16 4.94
CA THR A 69 1.10 -2.69 6.19
C THR A 69 2.12 -3.59 6.86
N GLY A 70 2.44 -3.31 8.12
CA GLY A 70 3.20 -4.20 8.99
C GLY A 70 2.31 -4.72 10.11
N LYS A 71 2.40 -6.02 10.41
CA LYS A 71 1.77 -6.64 11.58
C LYS A 71 2.78 -7.53 12.27
N ILE A 72 2.85 -7.45 13.59
CA ILE A 72 3.68 -8.31 14.43
C ILE A 72 2.80 -8.87 15.53
N ASN A 73 2.85 -10.17 15.71
CA ASN A 73 2.13 -10.87 16.76
C ASN A 73 3.14 -11.58 17.65
N HIS A 74 3.05 -11.34 18.95
CA HIS A 74 3.97 -11.87 19.94
C HIS A 74 3.22 -12.57 21.07
N LYS A 75 3.57 -13.83 21.31
CA LYS A 75 3.11 -14.61 22.45
C LYS A 75 4.05 -14.37 23.63
N ILE A 76 3.59 -13.60 24.62
CA ILE A 76 4.34 -13.36 25.85
C ILE A 76 4.32 -14.63 26.71
N SER A 77 3.15 -15.23 26.86
CA SER A 77 2.92 -16.43 27.67
C SER A 77 1.85 -17.31 27.00
N GLU A 78 1.57 -18.49 27.55
CA GLU A 78 0.41 -19.30 27.13
C GLU A 78 -0.93 -18.55 27.23
N LYS A 79 -1.00 -17.53 28.10
CA LYS A 79 -2.21 -16.75 28.34
C LYS A 79 -2.20 -15.40 27.65
N ASP A 80 -1.04 -14.83 27.36
CA ASP A 80 -0.90 -13.45 26.91
C ASP A 80 -0.35 -13.37 25.49
N LYS A 81 -1.12 -12.71 24.60
CA LYS A 81 -0.74 -12.43 23.21
C LYS A 81 -0.89 -10.95 22.92
N ILE A 82 0.15 -10.35 22.35
CA ILE A 82 0.14 -8.98 21.86
C ILE A 82 0.15 -8.99 20.33
N TYR A 83 -0.61 -8.08 19.76
CA TYR A 83 -0.70 -7.83 18.34
C TYR A 83 -0.43 -6.35 18.12
N PHE A 84 0.53 -6.04 17.27
CA PHE A 84 0.83 -4.69 16.84
C PHE A 84 0.67 -4.61 15.32
N SER A 85 0.02 -3.56 14.84
CA SER A 85 -0.09 -3.32 13.41
C SER A 85 0.10 -1.84 13.09
N VAL A 86 0.73 -1.58 11.96
CA VAL A 86 0.90 -0.25 11.38
C VAL A 86 0.51 -0.31 9.91
N TYR A 87 -0.14 0.75 9.45
CA TYR A 87 -0.50 1.00 8.07
C TYR A 87 -0.02 2.40 7.69
N SER A 88 0.55 2.54 6.50
CA SER A 88 0.85 3.84 5.89
C SER A 88 0.46 3.80 4.43
N GLY A 89 -0.42 4.70 4.02
CA GLY A 89 -0.85 4.88 2.63
C GLY A 89 -0.55 6.29 2.14
N ARG A 90 -0.15 6.41 0.88
CA ARG A 90 -0.02 7.68 0.17
C ARG A 90 -0.59 7.53 -1.23
N ASP A 91 -1.37 8.52 -1.62
CA ASP A 91 -1.97 8.69 -2.94
C ASP A 91 -1.52 10.03 -3.51
N ARG A 92 -1.28 10.06 -4.81
CA ARG A 92 -0.88 11.25 -5.57
C ARG A 92 -1.66 11.29 -6.86
N PHE A 93 -2.35 12.38 -7.07
CA PHE A 93 -2.96 12.75 -8.33
C PHE A 93 -2.16 13.91 -8.93
N PHE A 94 -1.79 13.80 -10.19
CA PHE A 94 -1.00 14.78 -10.90
C PHE A 94 -1.57 14.99 -12.29
N ASN A 95 -1.88 16.23 -12.65
CA ASN A 95 -2.28 16.60 -13.99
C ASN A 95 -1.34 17.69 -14.53
N LYS A 96 -0.87 17.50 -15.76
CA LYS A 96 -0.04 18.46 -16.48
C LYS A 96 -0.75 18.82 -17.77
N ASN A 97 -1.26 20.04 -17.84
CA ASN A 97 -1.86 20.58 -19.05
C ASN A 97 -0.83 21.42 -19.79
N ASN A 98 -0.48 21.00 -20.99
CA ASN A 98 0.32 21.83 -21.90
C ASN A 98 -0.64 22.49 -22.89
N SER A 99 -0.68 23.81 -22.87
CA SER A 99 -1.45 24.62 -23.81
C SER A 99 -0.47 25.40 -24.66
N SER A 100 -0.54 25.24 -25.99
CA SER A 100 0.20 26.08 -26.92
C SER A 100 -0.78 27.00 -27.63
N THR A 101 -0.62 28.31 -27.46
CA THR A 101 -1.43 29.33 -28.14
C THR A 101 -0.53 30.13 -29.06
N ASN A 102 -0.91 30.21 -30.33
CA ASN A 102 -0.19 31.01 -31.30
C ASN A 102 -0.82 32.41 -31.35
N ILE A 103 -0.07 33.44 -30.96
CA ILE A 103 -0.50 34.84 -31.04
C ILE A 103 0.43 35.56 -32.01
N ASN A 104 -0.10 36.01 -33.14
CA ASN A 104 0.63 36.76 -34.18
C ASN A 104 1.92 36.06 -34.66
N GLY A 105 1.90 34.74 -34.85
CA GLY A 105 3.06 33.96 -35.30
C GLY A 105 4.05 33.58 -34.20
N ASN A 106 3.85 34.08 -32.98
CA ASN A 106 4.63 33.66 -31.81
C ASN A 106 3.90 32.53 -31.08
N GLU A 107 4.56 31.39 -30.96
CA GLU A 107 4.06 30.25 -30.19
C GLU A 107 4.31 30.50 -28.69
N ILE A 108 3.24 30.68 -27.93
CA ILE A 108 3.28 30.82 -26.47
C ILE A 108 2.91 29.47 -25.87
N LYS A 109 3.87 28.84 -25.18
CA LYS A 109 3.65 27.58 -24.45
C LYS A 109 3.37 27.90 -22.99
N GLN A 110 2.19 27.49 -22.52
CA GLN A 110 1.82 27.46 -21.11
C GLN A 110 1.78 26.03 -20.60
N THR A 111 2.22 25.86 -19.36
CA THR A 111 2.20 24.58 -18.66
C THR A 111 1.56 24.78 -17.30
N ASP A 112 0.36 24.25 -17.13
CA ASP A 112 -0.33 24.23 -15.85
C ASP A 112 -0.08 22.90 -15.16
N LEU A 113 0.35 22.98 -13.90
CA LEU A 113 0.63 21.82 -13.05
C LEU A 113 -0.37 21.81 -11.90
N PHE A 114 -1.13 20.73 -11.80
CA PHE A 114 -2.06 20.50 -10.73
C PHE A 114 -1.69 19.21 -10.00
N GLU A 115 -1.47 19.30 -8.70
CA GLU A 115 -1.09 18.17 -7.87
C GLU A 115 -1.91 18.12 -6.59
N ILE A 116 -2.49 16.95 -6.30
CA ILE A 116 -3.18 16.67 -5.05
C ILE A 116 -2.59 15.39 -4.46
N GLY A 117 -2.16 15.46 -3.20
CA GLY A 117 -1.69 14.30 -2.43
C GLY A 117 -2.62 14.01 -1.25
N TRP A 118 -2.86 12.72 -0.99
CA TRP A 118 -3.56 12.23 0.20
C TRP A 118 -2.69 11.19 0.89
N GLY A 119 -2.83 11.06 2.21
CA GLY A 119 -2.13 10.01 2.92
C GLY A 119 -2.60 9.86 4.36
N ASN A 120 -2.37 8.67 4.89
CA ASN A 120 -2.71 8.35 6.26
C ASN A 120 -1.70 7.37 6.86
N ILE A 121 -1.46 7.54 8.15
CA ILE A 121 -0.73 6.58 8.97
C ILE A 121 -1.65 6.14 10.10
N THR A 122 -1.67 4.85 10.38
CA THR A 122 -2.52 4.28 11.43
C THR A 122 -1.75 3.19 12.14
N SER A 123 -1.81 3.18 13.46
CA SER A 123 -1.25 2.12 14.28
C SER A 123 -2.32 1.58 15.23
N ALA A 124 -2.19 0.30 15.57
CA ALA A 124 -3.07 -0.35 16.53
C ALA A 124 -2.27 -1.34 17.36
N LEU A 125 -2.56 -1.35 18.67
CA LEU A 125 -2.02 -2.31 19.63
C LEU A 125 -3.19 -3.04 20.27
N ARG A 126 -3.14 -4.37 20.27
CA ARG A 126 -4.15 -5.23 20.90
C ARG A 126 -3.45 -6.22 21.82
N TRP A 127 -3.92 -6.33 23.05
CA TRP A 127 -3.49 -7.34 24.00
C TRP A 127 -4.65 -8.25 24.35
N ASN A 128 -4.44 -9.55 24.18
CA ASN A 128 -5.39 -10.60 24.54
C ASN A 128 -4.82 -11.41 25.71
N ARG A 129 -5.60 -11.57 26.78
CA ARG A 129 -5.27 -12.39 27.94
C ARG A 129 -6.32 -13.47 28.17
N LEU A 130 -5.89 -14.73 28.26
CA LEU A 130 -6.73 -15.87 28.63
C LEU A 130 -6.82 -15.96 30.16
N ILE A 131 -7.94 -15.52 30.72
CA ILE A 131 -8.14 -15.44 32.18
C ILE A 131 -8.45 -16.82 32.79
N ASN A 132 -9.26 -17.65 32.13
CA ASN A 132 -9.58 -19.02 32.57
C ASN A 132 -9.86 -19.94 31.36
N PRO A 133 -9.23 -21.12 31.23
CA PRO A 133 -9.47 -22.05 30.12
C PRO A 133 -10.84 -22.75 30.14
N LYS A 134 -11.67 -22.58 31.17
CA LYS A 134 -12.94 -23.30 31.36
C LYS A 134 -14.24 -22.51 31.10
N CYS A 135 -14.18 -21.26 30.64
CA CYS A 135 -15.39 -20.50 30.34
C CYS A 135 -15.62 -20.42 28.82
N PHE A 136 -16.44 -21.31 28.30
CA PHE A 136 -17.14 -21.09 27.04
C PHE A 136 -18.44 -20.36 27.38
N LEU A 137 -18.58 -19.12 26.92
CA LEU A 137 -19.90 -18.48 26.83
C LEU A 137 -20.37 -18.69 25.39
N ILE A 138 -21.51 -19.38 25.26
CA ILE A 138 -22.26 -19.57 24.01
C ILE A 138 -22.91 -18.25 23.64
#